data_AF-A0A512BM55-F1
#
_entry.id   AF-A0A512BM55-F1
#
_cell.length_a   1.000
_cell.length_b   1.000
_cell.length_c   1.000
_cell.angle_alpha   90.00
_cell.angle_beta   90.00
_cell.angle_gamma   90.00
#
_symmetry.space_group_name_H-M   'P 1'
#
loop_
_entity.id
_entity.type
_entity.pdbx_description
1 polymer ?
#
loop_
_entity_poly.entity_id
_entity_poly.type
_entity_poly.pdbx_seq_one_letter_code
_entity_poly.pdbx_strand_id
1 'polypeptide(L)'
;MARLIPKMNFCLVIGGIEVMETHAIAPEEVRATLHRILLEAPFQRSPQLRAFLGYIVETSLAGRGSLLKSYSIATEALGRPEDFDPATDAIVRVKAKRLREALTRIYAQPNCNLPVRIDIPVGRYEPTFRRFQADAGNSCGPDRAFGTIPSLERLQIGSRQAKELIRSEERYRALVQASAAVEWRADADGRVTNSTGWTERTGQDAAELRSNGWLQVVHPDDRERAGQLWEEGCNSGDKVEAAFRVLHRDGNYRWMLARGIPIEQDDGSVREWIGTVTDVDDHMRAMEALRASEEQLRRVMEAARLVAWELDPATMLVTQSGAFQSLFETGSGGLAHFVSLIHEDDQARVVAALDAALERDEPFEEVFRVVRPDGSLICVSARGGMMRAKSPQEDRFIGVAYELSARNAA
;
A
#
# COMPACT_ATOMS: atom_id res chain seq x y z
N MET A 1 77.71 -29.87 9.60
CA MET A 1 78.04 -29.69 8.16
C MET A 1 76.85 -30.23 7.37
N ALA A 2 76.18 -29.55 6.44
CA ALA A 2 76.52 -28.39 5.65
C ALA A 2 75.26 -27.66 5.12
N ARG A 3 75.51 -26.44 4.66
CA ARG A 3 74.71 -25.41 3.99
C ARG A 3 73.84 -25.86 2.80
N LEU A 4 72.61 -25.32 2.76
CA LEU A 4 72.03 -24.35 1.78
C LEU A 4 72.25 -24.51 0.24
N ILE A 5 71.10 -24.62 -0.47
CA ILE A 5 70.63 -23.94 -1.74
C ILE A 5 71.14 -24.46 -3.11
N PRO A 6 70.41 -24.33 -4.26
CA PRO A 6 68.95 -24.27 -4.56
C PRO A 6 68.53 -25.35 -5.59
N LYS A 7 67.21 -25.61 -5.77
CA LYS A 7 66.69 -26.01 -7.08
C LYS A 7 65.41 -25.25 -7.44
N MET A 8 65.61 -24.33 -8.39
CA MET A 8 64.70 -23.96 -9.48
C MET A 8 63.71 -25.08 -9.82
N ASN A 9 62.42 -24.76 -9.87
CA ASN A 9 61.43 -25.52 -10.61
C ASN A 9 60.71 -24.59 -11.58
N PHE A 10 60.90 -24.85 -12.87
CA PHE A 10 60.14 -24.28 -13.96
C PHE A 10 59.18 -25.35 -14.48
N CYS A 11 57.92 -24.94 -14.64
CA CYS A 11 56.91 -25.37 -15.60
C CYS A 11 56.36 -26.82 -15.58
N LEU A 12 55.04 -26.97 -15.40
CA LEU A 12 54.14 -27.00 -16.56
C LEU A 12 52.68 -26.67 -16.20
N VAL A 13 52.11 -25.77 -17.00
CA VAL A 13 50.68 -25.45 -17.21
C VAL A 13 50.00 -26.74 -17.77
N ILE A 14 48.70 -27.07 -17.59
CA ILE A 14 47.52 -26.47 -18.22
C ILE A 14 46.24 -26.94 -17.50
N GLY A 15 45.39 -25.99 -17.09
CA GLY A 15 44.06 -26.23 -16.52
C GLY A 15 43.62 -25.09 -15.61
N GLY A 16 43.55 -23.87 -16.15
CA GLY A 16 43.28 -22.64 -15.42
C GLY A 16 41.88 -22.58 -14.81
N ILE A 17 41.75 -23.09 -13.59
CA ILE A 17 40.78 -22.64 -12.60
C ILE A 17 41.61 -22.25 -11.38
N GLU A 18 42.07 -21.00 -11.35
CA GLU A 18 42.59 -20.42 -10.12
C GLU A 18 41.41 -20.22 -9.17
N VAL A 19 41.38 -21.07 -8.15
CA VAL A 19 40.54 -20.92 -6.96
C VAL A 19 41.05 -19.68 -6.23
N MET A 20 40.38 -18.54 -6.42
CA MET A 20 40.61 -17.33 -5.63
C MET A 20 40.08 -17.54 -4.21
N GLU A 21 41.00 -17.73 -3.26
CA GLU A 21 40.73 -17.72 -1.82
C GLU A 21 40.03 -16.42 -1.40
N THR A 22 38.82 -16.54 -0.86
CA THR A 22 38.01 -15.42 -0.38
C THR A 22 38.56 -14.96 0.98
N HIS A 23 39.33 -13.87 1.02
CA HIS A 23 39.77 -13.25 2.28
C HIS A 23 38.55 -12.78 3.08
N ALA A 24 38.33 -13.36 4.27
CA ALA A 24 37.28 -12.97 5.19
C ALA A 24 37.49 -11.53 5.69
N ILE A 25 36.46 -10.69 5.63
CA ILE A 25 36.49 -9.29 6.12
C ILE A 25 36.42 -9.32 7.66
N ALA A 26 37.36 -8.65 8.33
CA ALA A 26 37.37 -8.62 9.79
C ALA A 26 36.16 -7.81 10.34
N PRO A 27 35.46 -8.29 11.39
CA PRO A 27 34.32 -7.57 11.99
C PRO A 27 34.64 -6.13 12.42
N GLU A 28 35.89 -5.87 12.82
CA GLU A 28 36.37 -4.54 13.22
C GLU A 28 36.39 -3.55 12.05
N GLU A 29 36.73 -4.01 10.84
CA GLU A 29 36.71 -3.20 9.61
C GLU A 29 35.27 -2.78 9.25
N VAL A 30 34.31 -3.70 9.46
CA VAL A 30 32.88 -3.43 9.24
C VAL A 30 32.38 -2.39 10.24
N ARG A 31 32.71 -2.52 11.54
CA ARG A 31 32.34 -1.53 12.56
C ARG A 31 32.96 -0.16 12.31
N ALA A 32 34.22 -0.10 11.91
CA ALA A 32 34.89 1.16 11.57
C ALA A 32 34.22 1.85 10.37
N THR A 33 33.80 1.07 9.37
CA THR A 33 33.04 1.57 8.21
C THR A 33 31.66 2.06 8.62
N LEU A 34 30.93 1.28 9.43
CA LEU A 34 29.64 1.66 9.99
C LEU A 34 29.74 3.00 10.73
N HIS A 35 30.74 3.17 11.60
CA HIS A 35 30.94 4.41 12.34
C HIS A 35 31.10 5.63 11.41
N ARG A 36 31.85 5.49 10.30
CA ARG A 36 31.97 6.57 9.30
C ARG A 36 30.65 6.85 8.59
N ILE A 37 29.92 5.82 8.17
CA ILE A 37 28.61 5.96 7.52
C ILE A 37 27.61 6.66 8.46
N LEU A 38 27.59 6.31 9.74
CA LEU A 38 26.70 6.93 10.71
C LEU A 38 27.05 8.39 11.02
N LEU A 39 28.23 8.89 10.61
CA LEU A 39 28.58 10.30 10.69
C LEU A 39 28.10 11.11 9.47
N GLU A 40 27.67 10.46 8.40
CA GLU A 40 27.15 11.13 7.20
C GLU A 40 25.78 11.79 7.48
N ALA A 41 25.52 12.89 6.76
CA ALA A 41 24.33 13.72 6.96
C ALA A 41 22.98 12.96 6.97
N PRO A 42 22.73 11.95 6.11
CA PRO A 42 21.47 11.19 6.12
C PRO A 42 21.20 10.45 7.44
N PHE A 43 22.25 9.98 8.11
CA PHE A 43 22.15 9.22 9.37
C PHE A 43 22.17 10.11 10.61
N GLN A 44 22.69 11.34 10.49
CA GLN A 44 22.62 12.34 11.54
C GLN A 44 21.22 12.97 11.63
N ARG A 45 20.55 13.17 10.49
CA ARG A 45 19.21 13.79 10.43
C ARG A 45 18.06 12.81 10.76
N SER A 46 18.30 11.51 10.69
CA SER A 46 17.28 10.50 10.98
C SER A 46 17.75 9.49 12.04
N PRO A 47 17.38 9.70 13.32
CA PRO A 47 17.72 8.77 14.41
C PRO A 47 17.23 7.34 14.15
N GLN A 48 16.08 7.19 13.49
CA GLN A 48 15.50 5.90 13.12
C GLN A 48 16.35 5.15 12.07
N LEU A 49 16.83 5.83 11.02
CA LEU A 49 17.71 5.20 10.02
C LEU A 49 19.07 4.81 10.61
N ARG A 50 19.61 5.65 11.51
CA ARG A 50 20.82 5.36 12.29
C ARG A 50 20.65 4.13 13.16
N ALA A 51 19.56 4.06 13.93
CA ALA A 51 19.24 2.92 14.79
C ALA A 51 19.03 1.64 13.97
N PHE A 52 18.30 1.71 12.85
CA PHE A 52 18.09 0.60 11.93
C PHE A 52 19.43 0.05 11.42
N LEU A 53 20.28 0.88 10.80
CA LEU A 53 21.54 0.43 10.22
C LEU A 53 22.48 -0.15 11.28
N GLY A 54 22.58 0.51 12.43
CA GLY A 54 23.38 0.02 13.56
C GLY A 54 22.90 -1.35 14.04
N TYR A 55 21.60 -1.51 14.24
CA TYR A 55 21.00 -2.76 14.72
C TYR A 55 21.23 -3.93 13.75
N ILE A 56 20.99 -3.74 12.44
CA ILE A 56 21.15 -4.85 11.47
C ILE A 56 22.62 -5.27 11.31
N VAL A 57 23.55 -4.32 11.35
CA VAL A 57 24.98 -4.60 11.20
C VAL A 57 25.52 -5.29 12.45
N GLU A 58 25.24 -4.79 13.65
CA GLU A 58 25.72 -5.42 14.89
C GLU A 58 25.07 -6.80 15.11
N THR A 59 23.79 -6.97 14.75
CA THR A 59 23.10 -8.26 14.85
C THR A 59 23.67 -9.29 13.86
N SER A 60 24.04 -8.85 12.66
CA SER A 60 24.71 -9.71 11.67
C SER A 60 26.13 -10.07 12.11
N LEU A 61 26.92 -9.12 12.61
CA LEU A 61 28.27 -9.36 13.14
C LEU A 61 28.29 -10.27 14.38
N ALA A 62 27.21 -10.28 15.16
CA ALA A 62 27.02 -11.19 16.29
C ALA A 62 26.59 -12.62 15.88
N GLY A 63 26.51 -12.92 14.57
CA GLY A 63 26.06 -14.23 14.06
C GLY A 63 24.55 -14.49 14.21
N ARG A 64 23.76 -13.44 14.46
CA ARG A 64 22.31 -13.51 14.71
C ARG A 64 21.48 -12.99 13.53
N GLY A 65 22.03 -13.01 12.31
CA GLY A 65 21.36 -12.49 11.10
C GLY A 65 19.99 -13.13 10.81
N SER A 66 19.78 -14.38 11.22
CA SER A 66 18.48 -15.08 11.09
C SER A 66 17.34 -14.47 11.93
N LEU A 67 17.67 -13.66 12.94
CA LEU A 67 16.71 -12.93 13.76
C LEU A 67 16.25 -11.61 13.14
N LEU A 68 16.87 -11.16 12.04
CA LEU A 68 16.50 -9.92 11.35
C LEU A 68 15.22 -10.11 10.52
N LYS A 69 14.07 -9.96 11.18
CA LYS A 69 12.73 -9.98 10.59
C LYS A 69 12.09 -8.60 10.70
N SER A 70 11.02 -8.37 9.94
CA SER A 70 10.27 -7.10 10.01
C SER A 70 9.82 -6.80 11.45
N TYR A 71 9.37 -7.82 12.18
CA TYR A 71 8.91 -7.66 13.56
C TYR A 71 10.02 -7.17 14.50
N SER A 72 11.15 -7.90 14.56
CA SER A 72 12.25 -7.57 15.48
C SER A 72 12.90 -6.22 15.18
N ILE A 73 13.00 -5.84 13.90
CA ILE A 73 13.55 -4.52 13.52
C ILE A 73 12.60 -3.41 13.96
N ALA A 74 11.29 -3.59 13.82
CA ALA A 74 10.32 -2.58 14.25
C ALA A 74 10.36 -2.37 15.76
N THR A 75 10.35 -3.44 16.56
CA THR A 75 10.31 -3.34 18.03
C THR A 75 11.67 -2.96 18.61
N GLU A 76 12.76 -3.62 18.20
CA GLU A 76 14.07 -3.48 18.84
C GLU A 76 14.91 -2.32 18.26
N ALA A 77 14.75 -1.99 16.97
CA ALA A 77 15.53 -0.92 16.34
C ALA A 77 14.74 0.38 16.17
N LEU A 78 13.44 0.30 15.89
CA LEU A 78 12.58 1.46 15.63
C LEU A 78 11.71 1.86 16.83
N GLY A 79 11.70 1.07 17.91
CA GLY A 79 10.99 1.38 19.15
C GLY A 79 9.46 1.32 19.02
N ARG A 80 8.93 0.51 18.10
CA ARG A 80 7.49 0.29 17.97
C ARG A 80 6.93 -0.52 19.15
N PRO A 81 5.71 -0.20 19.65
CA PRO A 81 4.97 -1.07 20.55
C PRO A 81 4.68 -2.43 19.89
N GLU A 82 4.43 -3.47 20.69
CA GLU A 82 4.24 -4.85 20.20
C GLU A 82 2.86 -5.10 19.54
N ASP A 83 1.98 -4.10 19.51
CA ASP A 83 0.58 -4.21 19.08
C ASP A 83 0.34 -3.96 17.58
N PHE A 84 1.38 -4.01 16.74
CA PHE A 84 1.27 -3.78 15.29
C PHE A 84 1.35 -5.09 14.49
N ASP A 85 0.66 -5.13 13.34
CA ASP A 85 0.73 -6.25 12.39
C ASP A 85 1.84 -6.00 11.34
N PRO A 86 2.90 -6.82 11.27
CA PRO A 86 3.99 -6.67 10.30
C PRO A 86 3.59 -6.89 8.83
N ALA A 87 2.44 -7.52 8.56
CA ALA A 87 1.95 -7.73 7.20
C ALA A 87 1.41 -6.42 6.61
N THR A 88 0.59 -5.71 7.39
CA THR A 88 -0.02 -4.44 7.01
C THR A 88 0.86 -3.23 7.26
N ASP A 89 1.76 -3.27 8.26
CA ASP A 89 2.69 -2.16 8.54
C ASP A 89 3.90 -2.19 7.58
N ALA A 90 3.96 -1.18 6.72
CA ALA A 90 5.01 -1.04 5.72
C ALA A 90 6.28 -0.36 6.26
N ILE A 91 6.32 0.10 7.51
CA ILE A 91 7.38 0.95 8.06
C ILE A 91 8.78 0.37 7.86
N VAL A 92 8.98 -0.92 8.15
CA VAL A 92 10.30 -1.56 8.02
C VAL A 92 10.72 -1.71 6.56
N ARG A 93 9.77 -2.00 5.67
CA ARG A 93 10.03 -2.11 4.22
C ARG A 93 10.41 -0.75 3.63
N VAL A 94 9.73 0.30 4.05
CA VAL A 94 9.97 1.69 3.65
C VAL A 94 11.34 2.17 4.17
N LYS A 95 11.63 1.99 5.46
CA LYS A 95 12.93 2.35 6.04
C LYS A 95 14.09 1.55 5.44
N ALA A 96 13.89 0.26 5.15
CA ALA A 96 14.89 -0.54 4.44
C ALA A 96 15.14 -0.06 3.00
N LYS A 97 14.10 0.42 2.30
CA LYS A 97 14.25 1.05 0.98
C LYS A 97 15.08 2.34 1.08
N ARG A 98 14.72 3.26 1.99
CA ARG A 98 15.49 4.48 2.24
C ARG A 98 16.94 4.20 2.62
N LEU A 99 17.16 3.18 3.44
CA LEU A 99 18.49 2.78 3.85
C LEU A 99 19.35 2.32 2.66
N ARG A 100 18.78 1.54 1.73
CA ARG A 100 19.45 1.16 0.47
C ARG A 100 19.78 2.39 -0.38
N GLU A 101 18.86 3.35 -0.48
CA GLU A 101 19.05 4.57 -1.28
C GLU A 101 20.12 5.49 -0.66
N ALA A 102 20.16 5.61 0.67
CA ALA A 102 21.18 6.36 1.40
C ALA A 102 22.57 5.73 1.23
N LEU A 103 22.69 4.41 1.42
CA LEU A 103 23.95 3.69 1.21
C LEU A 103 24.43 3.81 -0.24
N THR A 104 23.53 3.63 -1.21
CA THR A 104 23.86 3.77 -2.65
C THR A 104 24.43 5.14 -2.97
N ARG A 105 23.86 6.21 -2.40
CA ARG A 105 24.35 7.58 -2.60
C ARG A 105 25.71 7.82 -1.98
N ILE A 106 25.96 7.33 -0.75
CA ILE A 106 27.26 7.46 -0.09
C ILE A 106 28.34 6.77 -0.92
N TYR A 107 28.09 5.55 -1.39
CA TYR A 107 29.04 4.81 -2.22
C TYR A 107 29.19 5.37 -3.65
N ALA A 108 28.26 6.20 -4.12
CA ALA A 108 28.34 6.87 -5.42
C ALA A 108 29.14 8.18 -5.38
N GLN A 109 29.55 8.68 -4.21
CA GLN A 109 30.34 9.90 -4.11
C GLN A 109 31.76 9.70 -4.69
N PRO A 110 32.27 10.63 -5.52
CA PRO A 110 33.60 10.52 -6.16
C PRO A 110 34.77 10.38 -5.17
N ASN A 111 34.60 10.88 -3.95
CA ASN A 111 35.61 10.88 -2.89
C ASN A 111 35.31 9.85 -1.78
N CYS A 112 34.46 8.85 -2.04
CA CYS A 112 34.12 7.84 -1.05
C CYS A 112 35.35 6.98 -0.69
N ASN A 113 35.89 7.17 0.52
CA ASN A 113 37.04 6.43 1.05
C ASN A 113 36.62 5.42 2.15
N LEU A 114 35.54 4.67 1.88
CA LEU A 114 35.06 3.61 2.76
C LEU A 114 35.70 2.28 2.35
N PRO A 115 36.35 1.54 3.28
CA PRO A 115 37.06 0.31 2.94
C PRO A 115 36.13 -0.88 2.68
N VAL A 116 34.90 -0.82 3.21
CA VAL A 116 33.89 -1.87 3.08
C VAL A 116 32.59 -1.29 2.50
N ARG A 117 31.99 -2.02 1.57
CA ARG A 117 30.63 -1.81 1.09
C ARG A 117 29.66 -2.64 1.91
N ILE A 118 28.68 -1.97 2.52
CA ILE A 118 27.54 -2.57 3.20
C ILE A 118 26.36 -2.53 2.23
N ASP A 119 25.92 -3.69 1.75
CA ASP A 119 24.76 -3.81 0.87
C ASP A 119 23.62 -4.53 1.59
N ILE A 120 22.40 -4.02 1.46
CA ILE A 120 21.20 -4.63 2.02
C ILE A 120 20.36 -5.17 0.86
N PRO A 121 20.19 -6.50 0.72
CA PRO A 121 19.43 -7.09 -0.37
C PRO A 121 17.93 -6.70 -0.33
N VAL A 122 17.26 -6.80 -1.47
CA VAL A 122 15.79 -6.63 -1.53
C VAL A 122 15.12 -7.90 -1.00
N GLY A 123 14.16 -7.74 -0.08
CA GLY A 123 13.42 -8.86 0.51
C GLY A 123 14.09 -9.55 1.71
N ARG A 124 15.30 -9.13 2.11
CA ARG A 124 15.97 -9.57 3.36
C ARG A 124 16.59 -8.37 4.06
N TYR A 125 16.77 -8.45 5.37
CA TYR A 125 17.34 -7.37 6.18
C TYR A 125 18.76 -7.65 6.65
N GLU A 126 19.25 -8.87 6.43
CA GLU A 126 20.63 -9.23 6.70
C GLU A 126 21.57 -8.53 5.70
N PRO A 127 22.48 -7.67 6.17
CA PRO A 127 23.44 -6.98 5.32
C PRO A 127 24.53 -7.94 4.81
N THR A 128 25.07 -7.62 3.64
CA THR A 128 26.24 -8.28 3.06
C THR A 128 27.41 -7.30 2.99
N PHE A 129 28.61 -7.83 3.20
CA PHE A 129 29.84 -7.03 3.30
C PHE A 129 30.79 -7.40 2.17
N ARG A 130 31.30 -6.41 1.43
CA ARG A 130 32.29 -6.60 0.36
C ARG A 130 33.38 -5.55 0.46
N ARG A 131 34.62 -5.89 0.10
CA ARG A 131 35.69 -4.86 0.01
C ARG A 131 35.35 -3.87 -1.09
N PHE A 132 35.48 -2.57 -0.78
CA PHE A 132 35.18 -1.49 -1.73
C PHE A 132 36.48 -0.81 -2.13
N GLN A 133 36.72 -0.75 -3.44
CA GLN A 133 37.82 0.02 -4.03
C GLN A 133 37.15 1.04 -4.96
N ALA A 134 37.24 2.32 -4.62
CA ALA A 134 36.76 3.38 -5.51
C ALA A 134 37.60 3.32 -6.79
N ASP A 135 36.95 3.26 -7.96
CA ASP A 135 37.63 3.35 -9.23
C ASP A 135 38.38 4.69 -9.27
N ALA A 136 39.70 4.63 -9.07
CA ALA A 136 40.58 5.75 -9.32
C ALA A 136 40.40 6.10 -10.81
N GLY A 137 39.77 7.25 -11.06
CA GLY A 137 39.52 7.74 -12.41
C GLY A 137 40.79 7.64 -13.25
N ASN A 138 40.62 7.11 -14.47
CA ASN A 138 41.60 7.14 -15.54
C ASN A 138 42.36 8.48 -15.54
N SER A 139 43.60 8.44 -15.12
CA SER A 139 44.60 9.47 -15.38
C SER A 139 44.93 9.42 -16.88
N CYS A 140 44.24 10.25 -17.67
CA CYS A 140 44.67 10.51 -19.04
C CYS A 140 45.70 11.65 -19.01
N GLY A 141 46.95 11.32 -19.34
CA GLY A 141 48.08 12.23 -19.43
C GLY A 141 47.94 13.28 -20.54
N PRO A 142 48.87 14.25 -20.60
CA PRO A 142 48.72 15.44 -21.40
C PRO A 142 49.01 15.19 -22.89
N ASP A 143 48.47 16.10 -23.70
CA ASP A 143 48.92 16.44 -25.05
C ASP A 143 48.27 15.69 -26.23
N ARG A 144 47.26 16.32 -26.86
CA ARG A 144 47.40 16.85 -28.23
C ARG A 144 46.13 17.53 -28.76
N ALA A 145 46.41 18.67 -29.40
CA ALA A 145 45.72 19.29 -30.54
C ALA A 145 44.38 20.02 -30.30
N PHE A 146 44.52 21.35 -30.39
CA PHE A 146 43.52 22.32 -30.80
C PHE A 146 42.57 21.81 -31.89
N GLY A 147 41.28 21.87 -31.60
CA GLY A 147 40.19 21.77 -32.57
C GLY A 147 39.02 22.62 -32.08
N THR A 148 38.99 23.87 -32.49
CA THR A 148 37.88 24.79 -32.24
C THR A 148 36.60 24.23 -32.88
N ILE A 149 35.59 23.90 -32.07
CA ILE A 149 34.22 23.60 -32.51
C ILE A 149 33.26 24.62 -31.84
N PRO A 150 32.27 25.18 -32.57
CA PRO A 150 31.75 26.51 -32.32
C PRO A 150 30.62 26.57 -31.29
N SER A 151 30.47 27.76 -30.71
CA SER A 151 29.58 28.23 -29.65
C SER A 151 28.05 28.03 -29.84
N LEU A 152 27.58 27.39 -30.91
CA LEU A 152 26.14 27.29 -31.26
C LEU A 152 25.40 26.10 -30.63
N GLU A 153 26.05 24.95 -30.41
CA GLU A 153 25.36 23.76 -29.87
C GLU A 153 24.90 23.93 -28.41
N ARG A 154 25.64 24.69 -27.60
CA ARG A 154 25.26 24.97 -26.20
C ARG A 154 23.98 25.81 -26.07
N LEU A 155 23.72 26.72 -27.02
CA LEU A 155 22.49 27.52 -27.06
C LEU A 155 21.29 26.71 -27.55
N GLN A 156 21.50 25.79 -28.50
CA GLN A 156 20.43 24.95 -29.04
C GLN A 156 19.97 23.85 -28.07
N ILE A 157 20.89 23.23 -27.34
CA ILE A 157 20.57 22.23 -26.30
C ILE A 157 19.80 22.87 -25.15
N GLY A 158 20.25 24.04 -24.66
CA GLY A 158 19.55 24.80 -23.62
C GLY A 158 18.15 25.26 -24.06
N SER A 159 18.00 25.71 -25.32
CA SER A 159 16.69 26.11 -25.87
C SER A 159 15.71 24.94 -26.01
N ARG A 160 16.20 23.74 -26.34
CA ARG A 160 15.36 22.55 -26.46
C ARG A 160 14.90 22.02 -25.11
N GLN A 161 15.81 21.93 -24.13
CA GLN A 161 15.47 21.54 -22.75
C GLN A 161 14.51 22.54 -22.10
N ALA A 162 14.72 23.85 -22.31
CA ALA A 162 13.81 24.88 -21.80
C ALA A 162 12.40 24.74 -22.41
N LYS A 163 12.29 24.47 -23.73
CA LYS A 163 11.00 24.25 -24.39
C LYS A 163 10.30 22.98 -23.94
N GLU A 164 11.04 21.91 -23.67
CA GLU A 164 10.48 20.66 -23.13
C GLU A 164 10.00 20.84 -21.69
N LEU A 165 10.74 21.59 -20.86
CA LEU A 165 10.32 21.94 -19.50
C LEU A 165 9.04 22.77 -19.50
N ILE A 166 8.96 23.81 -20.33
CA ILE A 166 7.76 24.64 -20.48
C ILE A 166 6.56 23.79 -20.89
N ARG A 167 6.70 22.91 -21.90
CA ARG A 167 5.62 22.01 -22.32
C ARG A 167 5.19 21.02 -21.23
N SER A 168 6.13 20.55 -20.41
CA SER A 168 5.83 19.68 -19.28
C SER A 168 5.07 20.44 -18.19
N GLU A 169 5.50 21.66 -17.87
CA GLU A 169 4.83 22.54 -16.90
C GLU A 169 3.41 22.92 -17.36
N GLU A 170 3.23 23.27 -18.63
CA GLU A 170 1.93 23.57 -19.23
C GLU A 170 0.97 22.38 -19.12
N ARG A 171 1.45 21.17 -19.44
CA ARG A 171 0.66 19.94 -19.31
C ARG A 171 0.31 19.63 -17.87
N TYR A 172 1.25 19.80 -16.93
CA TYR A 172 1.01 19.63 -15.51
C TYR A 172 -0.06 20.59 -15.00
N ARG A 173 0.07 21.89 -15.29
CA ARG A 173 -0.89 22.91 -14.89
C ARG A 173 -2.28 22.64 -15.48
N ALA A 174 -2.36 22.23 -16.74
CA ALA A 174 -3.63 21.88 -17.38
C ALA A 174 -4.31 20.67 -16.72
N LEU A 175 -3.56 19.63 -16.36
CA LEU A 175 -4.09 18.46 -15.65
C LEU A 175 -4.61 18.82 -14.25
N VAL A 176 -3.86 19.65 -13.51
CA VAL A 176 -4.29 20.11 -12.18
C VAL A 176 -5.58 20.93 -12.29
N GLN A 177 -5.64 21.88 -13.22
CA GLN A 177 -6.84 22.70 -13.44
C GLN A 177 -8.05 21.85 -13.87
N ALA A 178 -7.86 20.90 -14.79
CA ALA A 178 -8.93 20.00 -15.23
C ALA A 178 -9.43 19.08 -14.10
N SER A 179 -8.57 18.71 -13.15
CA SER A 179 -8.93 17.88 -12.00
C SER A 179 -9.74 18.61 -10.93
N ALA A 180 -9.90 19.94 -11.07
CA ALA A 180 -10.45 20.85 -10.05
C ALA A 180 -9.80 20.67 -8.67
N ALA A 181 -8.63 20.05 -8.55
CA ALA A 181 -7.97 19.87 -7.26
C ALA A 181 -7.34 21.18 -6.79
N VAL A 182 -7.29 21.38 -5.47
CA VAL A 182 -6.50 22.46 -4.88
C VAL A 182 -5.06 22.01 -4.82
N GLU A 183 -4.13 22.74 -5.42
CA GLU A 183 -2.69 22.52 -5.23
C GLU A 183 -2.24 23.21 -3.95
N TRP A 184 -1.37 22.57 -3.19
CA TRP A 184 -0.69 23.20 -2.05
C TRP A 184 0.79 22.85 -2.03
N ARG A 185 1.57 23.74 -1.42
CA ARG A 185 3.00 23.57 -1.17
C ARG A 185 3.31 23.88 0.28
N ALA A 186 4.27 23.15 0.84
CA ALA A 186 4.81 23.42 2.16
C ALA A 186 6.34 23.34 2.16
N ASP A 187 6.97 24.03 3.12
CA ASP A 187 8.42 23.94 3.33
C ASP A 187 8.82 22.60 3.95
N ALA A 188 10.12 22.37 4.13
CA ALA A 188 10.66 21.12 4.70
C ALA A 188 10.06 20.76 6.07
N ASP A 189 9.67 21.77 6.86
CA ASP A 189 9.07 21.61 8.20
C ASP A 189 7.55 21.38 8.13
N GLY A 190 6.98 21.29 6.93
CA GLY A 190 5.56 21.03 6.71
C GLY A 190 4.66 22.25 6.84
N ARG A 191 5.22 23.48 6.85
CA ARG A 191 4.43 24.72 6.91
C ARG A 191 3.93 25.08 5.52
N VAL A 192 2.62 25.26 5.37
CA VAL A 192 2.03 25.62 4.09
C VAL A 192 2.53 27.00 3.66
N THR A 193 3.16 27.06 2.48
CA THR A 193 3.74 28.26 1.87
C THR A 193 2.86 28.83 0.78
N ASN A 194 2.17 27.96 0.02
CA ASN A 194 1.29 28.39 -1.07
C ASN A 194 0.12 27.41 -1.24
N SER A 195 -1.02 27.93 -1.69
CA SER A 195 -2.18 27.12 -2.08
C SER A 195 -2.94 27.79 -3.22
N THR A 196 -3.29 27.03 -4.25
CA THR A 196 -4.05 27.52 -5.40
C THR A 196 -5.45 26.92 -5.37
N GLY A 197 -6.47 27.77 -5.25
CA GLY A 197 -7.90 27.37 -5.20
C GLY A 197 -8.44 27.06 -3.80
N TRP A 198 -7.60 27.05 -2.75
CA TRP A 198 -8.05 26.80 -1.37
C TRP A 198 -9.00 27.90 -0.88
N THR A 199 -8.62 29.16 -1.04
CA THR A 199 -9.42 30.33 -0.64
C THR A 199 -10.78 30.36 -1.31
N GLU A 200 -10.87 30.00 -2.59
CA GLU A 200 -12.15 29.95 -3.30
C GLU A 200 -13.10 28.91 -2.69
N ARG A 201 -12.57 27.83 -2.12
CA ARG A 201 -13.36 26.77 -1.48
C ARG A 201 -13.69 27.03 -0.02
N THR A 202 -12.72 27.47 0.78
CA THR A 202 -12.88 27.56 2.24
C THR A 202 -13.19 28.97 2.72
N GLY A 203 -12.95 29.98 1.89
CA GLY A 203 -13.04 31.39 2.28
C GLY A 203 -11.86 31.88 3.13
N GLN A 204 -10.89 31.00 3.46
CA GLN A 204 -9.71 31.41 4.22
C GLN A 204 -8.77 32.27 3.37
N ASP A 205 -8.29 33.37 3.94
CA ASP A 205 -7.24 34.15 3.31
C ASP A 205 -5.90 33.39 3.36
N ALA A 206 -5.04 33.64 2.37
CA ALA A 206 -3.68 33.11 2.33
C ALA A 206 -2.90 33.47 3.62
N ALA A 207 -3.24 34.59 4.26
CA ALA A 207 -2.67 34.99 5.54
C ALA A 207 -3.04 34.07 6.71
N GLU A 208 -4.27 33.55 6.71
CA GLU A 208 -4.80 32.63 7.71
C GLU A 208 -4.31 31.20 7.49
N LEU A 209 -3.96 30.86 6.24
CA LEU A 209 -3.48 29.54 5.87
C LEU A 209 -2.03 29.25 6.31
N ARG A 210 -1.24 30.30 6.58
CA ARG A 210 0.20 30.17 6.88
C ARG A 210 0.45 29.15 8.00
N SER A 211 1.53 28.39 7.85
CA SER A 211 1.91 27.32 8.80
C SER A 211 0.82 26.24 8.89
N ASN A 212 0.23 26.04 10.07
CA ASN A 212 -0.80 25.02 10.33
C ASN A 212 -2.23 25.60 10.33
N GLY A 213 -2.42 26.79 9.73
CA GLY A 213 -3.71 27.49 9.74
C GLY A 213 -4.83 26.78 8.99
N TRP A 214 -4.48 25.86 8.08
CA TRP A 214 -5.44 24.98 7.40
C TRP A 214 -6.24 24.08 8.37
N LEU A 215 -5.69 23.74 9.54
CA LEU A 215 -6.40 22.95 10.57
C LEU A 215 -7.62 23.69 11.16
N GLN A 216 -7.68 25.02 11.04
CA GLN A 216 -8.79 25.80 11.61
C GLN A 216 -10.12 25.57 10.88
N VAL A 217 -10.07 25.26 9.58
CA VAL A 217 -11.27 24.89 8.80
C VAL A 217 -11.53 23.40 8.77
N VAL A 218 -10.63 22.57 9.30
CA VAL A 218 -10.90 21.14 9.50
C VAL A 218 -11.94 20.99 10.61
N HIS A 219 -12.87 20.03 10.45
CA HIS A 219 -13.88 19.71 11.45
C HIS A 219 -13.21 19.38 12.80
N PRO A 220 -13.70 19.88 13.95
CA PRO A 220 -13.08 19.70 15.25
C PRO A 220 -12.62 18.28 15.56
N ASP A 221 -13.49 17.28 15.32
CA ASP A 221 -13.17 15.85 15.56
C ASP A 221 -12.02 15.32 14.69
N ASP A 222 -11.77 15.92 13.53
CA ASP A 222 -10.76 15.45 12.57
C ASP A 222 -9.42 16.18 12.72
N ARG A 223 -9.38 17.32 13.44
CA ARG A 223 -8.20 18.20 13.53
C ARG A 223 -6.98 17.50 14.11
N GLU A 224 -7.16 16.81 15.24
CA GLU A 224 -6.07 16.14 15.93
C GLU A 224 -5.47 15.04 15.06
N ARG A 225 -6.32 14.16 14.53
CA ARG A 225 -5.91 13.07 13.64
C ARG A 225 -5.22 13.58 12.38
N ALA A 226 -5.77 14.60 11.73
CA ALA A 226 -5.19 15.18 10.52
C ALA A 226 -3.81 15.83 10.80
N GLY A 227 -3.68 16.51 11.94
CA GLY A 227 -2.42 17.10 12.39
C GLY A 227 -1.35 16.05 12.67
N GLN A 228 -1.70 14.99 13.41
CA GLN A 228 -0.79 13.88 13.74
C GLN A 228 -0.29 13.17 12.48
N LEU A 229 -1.20 12.81 11.56
CA LEU A 229 -0.81 12.17 10.29
C LEU A 229 0.12 13.05 9.45
N TRP A 230 -0.11 14.37 9.45
CA TRP A 230 0.76 15.30 8.77
C TRP A 230 2.15 15.38 9.42
N GLU A 231 2.21 15.50 10.74
CA GLU A 231 3.46 15.55 11.50
C GLU A 231 4.27 14.25 11.36
N GLU A 232 3.63 13.09 11.44
CA GLU A 232 4.26 11.79 11.18
C GLU A 232 4.81 11.70 9.75
N GLY A 233 4.05 12.21 8.78
CA GLY A 233 4.48 12.35 7.40
C GLY A 233 5.75 13.20 7.26
N CYS A 234 5.74 14.40 7.83
CA CYS A 234 6.88 15.31 7.84
C CYS A 234 8.12 14.69 8.49
N ASN A 235 7.95 14.03 9.64
CA ASN A 235 9.04 13.39 10.38
C ASN A 235 9.61 12.15 9.67
N SER A 236 8.74 11.40 9.00
CA SER A 236 9.16 10.21 8.26
C SER A 236 9.75 10.56 6.90
N GLY A 237 9.31 11.65 6.27
CA GLY A 237 9.58 12.00 4.87
C GLY A 237 8.78 11.14 3.89
N ASP A 238 7.70 10.47 4.34
CA ASP A 238 6.85 9.61 3.53
C ASP A 238 5.70 10.36 2.86
N LYS A 239 5.15 9.78 1.79
CA LYS A 239 3.92 10.31 1.18
C LYS A 239 2.80 10.28 2.22
N VAL A 240 2.03 11.34 2.28
CA VAL A 240 0.89 11.48 3.20
C VAL A 240 -0.39 11.43 2.41
N GLU A 241 -1.37 10.69 2.91
CA GLU A 241 -2.75 10.71 2.42
C GLU A 241 -3.68 10.79 3.63
N ALA A 242 -4.61 11.73 3.61
CA ALA A 242 -5.58 11.90 4.69
C ALA A 242 -6.92 12.42 4.15
N ALA A 243 -8.00 11.74 4.53
CA ALA A 243 -9.35 12.22 4.33
C ALA A 243 -9.87 12.87 5.62
N PHE A 244 -10.42 14.07 5.52
CA PHE A 244 -10.99 14.81 6.64
C PHE A 244 -12.05 15.81 6.15
N ARG A 245 -12.93 16.20 7.06
CA ARG A 245 -13.99 17.17 6.76
C ARG A 245 -13.43 18.59 6.84
N VAL A 246 -13.66 19.38 5.80
CA VAL A 246 -13.25 20.79 5.72
C VAL A 246 -14.48 21.67 5.58
N LEU A 247 -14.51 22.77 6.32
CA LEU A 247 -15.53 23.79 6.25
C LEU A 247 -15.45 24.50 4.89
N HIS A 248 -16.47 24.30 4.08
CA HIS A 248 -16.66 25.01 2.82
C HIS A 248 -17.16 26.43 3.09
N ARG A 249 -16.91 27.36 2.16
CA ARG A 249 -17.37 28.75 2.25
C ARG A 249 -18.88 28.90 2.44
N ASP A 250 -19.65 27.90 2.01
CA ASP A 250 -21.10 27.87 2.13
C ASP A 250 -21.57 27.45 3.54
N GLY A 251 -20.65 27.26 4.49
CA GLY A 251 -20.91 26.94 5.89
C GLY A 251 -21.09 25.45 6.21
N ASN A 252 -21.00 24.58 5.19
CA ASN A 252 -21.12 23.13 5.36
C ASN A 252 -19.76 22.46 5.35
N TYR A 253 -19.62 21.39 6.13
CA TYR A 253 -18.44 20.52 6.04
C TYR A 253 -18.55 19.58 4.85
N ARG A 254 -17.45 19.46 4.09
CA ARG A 254 -17.30 18.52 2.97
C ARG A 254 -16.11 17.62 3.20
N TRP A 255 -16.21 16.36 2.80
CA TRP A 255 -15.06 15.45 2.81
C TRP A 255 -14.03 15.86 1.76
N MET A 256 -12.81 16.10 2.22
CA MET A 256 -11.68 16.44 1.38
C MET A 256 -10.58 15.38 1.55
N LEU A 257 -9.98 14.96 0.44
CA LEU A 257 -8.84 14.06 0.41
C LEU A 257 -7.58 14.86 0.12
N ALA A 258 -6.70 14.99 1.11
CA ALA A 258 -5.39 15.60 0.97
C ALA A 258 -4.33 14.53 0.68
N ARG A 259 -3.46 14.81 -0.29
CA ARG A 259 -2.29 13.99 -0.63
C ARG A 259 -1.05 14.88 -0.67
N GLY A 260 0.02 14.46 -0.02
CA GLY A 260 1.31 15.16 0.00
C GLY A 260 2.45 14.25 -0.40
N ILE A 261 3.35 14.75 -1.25
CA ILE A 261 4.56 14.06 -1.68
C ILE A 261 5.76 14.94 -1.32
N PRO A 262 6.79 14.38 -0.65
CA PRO A 262 8.02 15.12 -0.39
C PRO A 262 8.88 15.17 -1.66
N ILE A 263 9.40 16.35 -1.95
CA ILE A 263 10.45 16.55 -2.93
C ILE A 263 11.77 16.56 -2.20
N GLU A 264 12.62 15.58 -2.49
CA GLU A 264 13.90 15.42 -1.81
C GLU A 264 15.01 16.25 -2.47
N GLN A 265 15.98 16.69 -1.66
CA GLN A 265 17.27 17.18 -2.12
C GLN A 265 18.19 16.00 -2.47
N ASP A 266 19.32 16.29 -3.12
CA ASP A 266 20.35 15.29 -3.47
C ASP A 266 20.86 14.50 -2.24
N ASP A 267 20.86 15.14 -1.06
CA ASP A 267 21.25 14.54 0.22
C ASP A 267 20.14 13.71 0.90
N GLY A 268 18.92 13.72 0.35
CA GLY A 268 17.78 12.93 0.82
C GLY A 268 16.95 13.60 1.90
N SER A 269 17.28 14.84 2.26
CA SER A 269 16.38 15.67 3.05
C SER A 269 15.22 16.17 2.21
N VAL A 270 14.07 16.39 2.85
CA VAL A 270 12.93 17.01 2.18
C VAL A 270 13.25 18.47 1.92
N ARG A 271 13.18 18.90 0.66
CA ARG A 271 13.29 20.29 0.23
C ARG A 271 11.98 21.03 0.44
N GLU A 272 10.90 20.43 -0.03
CA GLU A 272 9.54 20.98 -0.02
C GLU A 272 8.54 19.85 -0.14
N TRP A 273 7.30 20.10 0.26
CA TRP A 273 6.18 19.21 0.04
C TRP A 273 5.27 19.80 -1.03
N ILE A 274 4.79 18.95 -1.92
CA ILE A 274 3.80 19.33 -2.94
C ILE A 274 2.64 18.35 -2.85
N GLY A 275 1.43 18.87 -2.94
CA GLY A 275 0.26 18.05 -2.79
C GLY A 275 -0.99 18.61 -3.43
N THR A 276 -2.05 17.81 -3.35
CA THR A 276 -3.39 18.19 -3.78
C THR A 276 -4.41 17.99 -2.68
N VAL A 277 -5.50 18.75 -2.73
CA VAL A 277 -6.73 18.48 -1.98
C VAL A 277 -7.90 18.37 -2.95
N THR A 278 -8.55 17.22 -2.96
CA THR A 278 -9.69 16.92 -3.84
C THR A 278 -10.95 16.76 -3.01
N ASP A 279 -12.06 17.30 -3.51
CA ASP A 279 -13.39 17.10 -2.91
C ASP A 279 -13.87 15.68 -3.23
N VAL A 280 -14.18 14.91 -2.19
CA VAL A 280 -14.66 13.53 -2.28
C VAL A 280 -16.00 13.35 -1.56
N ASP A 281 -16.70 14.45 -1.26
CA ASP A 281 -17.91 14.47 -0.46
C ASP A 281 -19.03 13.63 -1.07
N ASP A 282 -19.27 13.78 -2.37
CA ASP A 282 -20.34 13.04 -3.07
C ASP A 282 -20.07 11.53 -3.03
N HIS A 283 -18.80 11.13 -3.16
CA HIS A 283 -18.40 9.72 -3.09
C HIS A 283 -18.56 9.16 -1.67
N MET A 284 -18.07 9.89 -0.67
CA MET A 284 -18.16 9.48 0.74
C MET A 284 -19.62 9.39 1.20
N ARG A 285 -20.45 10.39 0.86
CA ARG A 285 -21.89 10.38 1.17
C ARG A 285 -22.63 9.26 0.46
N ALA A 286 -22.29 8.95 -0.80
CA ALA A 286 -22.88 7.81 -1.50
C ALA A 286 -22.52 6.48 -0.82
N MET A 287 -21.26 6.31 -0.40
CA MET A 287 -20.83 5.12 0.34
C MET A 287 -21.51 5.01 1.71
N GLU A 288 -21.63 6.12 2.44
CA GLU A 288 -22.34 6.15 3.73
C GLU A 288 -23.83 5.83 3.56
N ALA A 289 -24.49 6.40 2.55
CA ALA A 289 -25.89 6.13 2.24
C ALA A 289 -26.10 4.65 1.85
N LEU A 290 -25.19 4.08 1.06
CA LEU A 290 -25.22 2.65 0.71
C LEU A 290 -25.09 1.79 1.97
N ARG A 291 -24.08 2.04 2.81
CA ARG A 291 -23.88 1.31 4.07
C ARG A 291 -25.08 1.43 5.00
N ALA A 292 -25.66 2.63 5.12
CA ALA A 292 -26.84 2.85 5.94
C ALA A 292 -28.05 2.08 5.39
N SER A 293 -28.22 2.04 4.07
CA SER A 293 -29.27 1.27 3.41
C SER A 293 -29.08 -0.25 3.60
N GLU A 294 -27.85 -0.75 3.45
CA GLU A 294 -27.49 -2.15 3.67
C GLU A 294 -27.75 -2.56 5.13
N GLU A 295 -27.32 -1.74 6.09
CA GLU A 295 -27.55 -1.98 7.51
C GLU A 295 -29.04 -1.93 7.88
N GLN A 296 -29.79 -0.99 7.31
CA GLN A 296 -31.24 -0.93 7.50
C GLN A 296 -31.93 -2.14 6.91
N LEU A 297 -31.55 -2.58 5.70
CA LEU A 297 -32.08 -3.78 5.07
C LEU A 297 -31.77 -5.01 5.94
N ARG A 298 -30.53 -5.15 6.42
CA ARG A 298 -30.11 -6.22 7.31
C ARG A 298 -30.99 -6.29 8.57
N ARG A 299 -31.22 -5.16 9.23
CA ARG A 299 -32.08 -5.08 10.43
C ARG A 299 -33.53 -5.46 10.14
N VAL A 300 -34.09 -5.02 9.01
CA VAL A 300 -35.46 -5.37 8.61
C VAL A 300 -35.58 -6.85 8.31
N MET A 301 -34.63 -7.43 7.58
CA MET A 301 -34.57 -8.85 7.27
C MET A 301 -34.47 -9.70 8.55
N GLU A 302 -33.62 -9.30 9.50
CA GLU A 302 -33.47 -9.96 10.81
C GLU A 302 -34.75 -9.88 11.65
N ALA A 303 -35.37 -8.70 11.75
CA ALA A 303 -36.61 -8.52 12.50
C ALA A 303 -37.78 -9.32 11.90
N ALA A 304 -37.85 -9.42 10.58
CA ALA A 304 -38.85 -10.20 9.86
C ALA A 304 -38.53 -11.70 9.78
N ARG A 305 -37.35 -12.14 10.23
CA ARG A 305 -36.84 -13.52 10.07
C ARG A 305 -36.90 -13.99 8.62
N LEU A 306 -36.56 -13.11 7.69
CA LEU A 306 -36.43 -13.42 6.27
C LEU A 306 -34.98 -13.84 5.96
N VAL A 307 -34.84 -14.82 5.07
CA VAL A 307 -33.56 -15.29 4.53
C VAL A 307 -33.51 -14.92 3.06
N ALA A 308 -32.57 -14.07 2.65
CA ALA A 308 -32.32 -13.86 1.24
C ALA A 308 -31.45 -15.02 0.71
N TRP A 309 -31.82 -15.55 -0.44
CA TRP A 309 -31.10 -16.61 -1.13
C TRP A 309 -30.90 -16.23 -2.60
N GLU A 310 -29.76 -16.64 -3.14
CA GLU A 310 -29.36 -16.41 -4.53
C GLU A 310 -28.85 -17.73 -5.11
N LEU A 311 -29.41 -18.13 -6.24
CA LEU A 311 -28.99 -19.25 -7.05
C LEU A 311 -28.33 -18.71 -8.32
N ASP A 312 -27.09 -19.12 -8.55
CA ASP A 312 -26.40 -18.95 -9.82
C ASP A 312 -26.86 -20.05 -10.78
N PRO A 313 -27.61 -19.74 -11.87
CA PRO A 313 -28.11 -20.75 -12.79
C PRO A 313 -27.01 -21.43 -13.62
N ALA A 314 -25.81 -20.83 -13.72
CA ALA A 314 -24.70 -21.42 -14.47
C ALA A 314 -23.94 -22.46 -13.65
N THR A 315 -23.75 -22.21 -12.36
CA THR A 315 -22.99 -23.10 -11.46
C THR A 315 -23.89 -23.96 -10.57
N MET A 316 -25.19 -23.66 -10.52
CA MET A 316 -26.17 -24.22 -9.59
C MET A 316 -25.74 -24.08 -8.13
N LEU A 317 -24.98 -23.03 -7.83
CA LEU A 317 -24.55 -22.68 -6.48
C LEU A 317 -25.62 -21.82 -5.81
N VAL A 318 -26.05 -22.24 -4.63
CA VAL A 318 -26.94 -21.48 -3.77
C VAL A 318 -26.10 -20.77 -2.72
N THR A 319 -26.22 -19.45 -2.68
CA THR A 319 -25.68 -18.59 -1.62
C THR A 319 -26.83 -17.99 -0.82
N GLN A 320 -26.59 -17.72 0.45
CA GLN A 320 -27.61 -17.20 1.36
C GLN A 320 -27.02 -16.04 2.17
N SER A 321 -27.86 -15.07 2.55
CA SER A 321 -27.43 -13.94 3.38
C SER A 321 -26.94 -14.44 4.75
N GLY A 322 -25.75 -13.99 5.18
CA GLY A 322 -25.06 -14.48 6.38
C GLY A 322 -25.75 -14.22 7.72
N ALA A 323 -26.86 -13.47 7.75
CA ALA A 323 -27.61 -13.18 8.97
C ALA A 323 -28.14 -14.45 9.66
N PHE A 324 -28.29 -15.58 8.95
CA PHE A 324 -29.01 -16.73 9.50
C PHE A 324 -28.47 -18.11 9.04
N GLN A 325 -27.19 -18.36 9.33
CA GLN A 325 -26.62 -19.72 9.46
C GLN A 325 -27.42 -20.60 10.47
N SER A 326 -28.35 -20.02 11.23
CA SER A 326 -29.10 -20.64 12.33
C SER A 326 -30.52 -21.15 11.99
N LEU A 327 -31.13 -20.75 10.86
CA LEU A 327 -32.47 -21.26 10.51
C LEU A 327 -32.41 -22.63 9.80
N PHE A 328 -31.40 -22.77 8.94
CA PHE A 328 -31.17 -23.96 8.13
C PHE A 328 -29.89 -24.71 8.51
N GLU A 329 -29.07 -24.19 9.44
CA GLU A 329 -27.80 -24.79 9.89
C GLU A 329 -26.87 -25.22 8.75
N THR A 330 -27.03 -24.60 7.58
CA THR A 330 -26.33 -24.94 6.35
C THR A 330 -25.73 -23.69 5.74
N GLY A 331 -24.51 -23.83 5.23
CA GLY A 331 -23.80 -22.77 4.51
C GLY A 331 -24.20 -22.71 3.04
N SER A 332 -23.52 -21.85 2.28
CA SER A 332 -23.59 -21.87 0.82
C SER A 332 -23.15 -23.23 0.28
N GLY A 333 -23.86 -23.75 -0.73
CA GLY A 333 -23.63 -25.08 -1.28
C GLY A 333 -24.30 -25.27 -2.63
N GLY A 334 -24.09 -26.43 -3.26
CA GLY A 334 -24.79 -26.76 -4.50
C GLY A 334 -26.29 -26.94 -4.28
N LEU A 335 -27.10 -26.64 -5.28
CA LEU A 335 -28.56 -26.81 -5.23
C LEU A 335 -28.97 -28.22 -4.78
N ALA A 336 -28.26 -29.26 -5.23
CA ALA A 336 -28.52 -30.64 -4.83
C ALA A 336 -28.42 -30.86 -3.30
N HIS A 337 -27.51 -30.16 -2.63
CA HIS A 337 -27.42 -30.20 -1.17
C HIS A 337 -28.65 -29.57 -0.54
N PHE A 338 -29.11 -28.42 -1.05
CA PHE A 338 -30.32 -27.77 -0.54
C PHE A 338 -31.58 -28.64 -0.74
N VAL A 339 -31.74 -29.26 -1.92
CA VAL A 339 -32.84 -30.18 -2.19
C VAL A 339 -32.82 -31.39 -1.24
N SER A 340 -31.64 -31.87 -0.85
CA SER A 340 -31.53 -32.97 0.11
C SER A 340 -32.02 -32.64 1.53
N LEU A 341 -32.12 -31.36 1.88
CA LEU A 341 -32.68 -30.90 3.17
C LEU A 341 -34.21 -30.84 3.14
N ILE A 342 -34.83 -30.86 1.97
CA ILE A 342 -36.28 -30.83 1.81
C ILE A 342 -36.84 -32.23 2.08
N HIS A 343 -37.99 -32.33 2.74
CA HIS A 343 -38.68 -33.59 2.98
C HIS A 343 -38.97 -34.33 1.66
N GLU A 344 -38.79 -35.64 1.62
CA GLU A 344 -38.86 -36.47 0.40
C GLU A 344 -40.15 -36.23 -0.42
N ASP A 345 -41.31 -36.17 0.26
CA ASP A 345 -42.61 -35.86 -0.37
C ASP A 345 -42.66 -34.51 -1.11
N ASP A 346 -41.88 -33.52 -0.70
CA ASP A 346 -41.91 -32.16 -1.24
C ASP A 346 -40.82 -31.93 -2.31
N GLN A 347 -39.77 -32.76 -2.36
CA GLN A 347 -38.61 -32.57 -3.24
C GLN A 347 -38.99 -32.50 -4.73
N ALA A 348 -39.77 -33.47 -5.21
CA ALA A 348 -40.13 -33.55 -6.64
C ALA A 348 -40.94 -32.33 -7.10
N ARG A 349 -41.82 -31.81 -6.24
CA ARG A 349 -42.63 -30.62 -6.51
C ARG A 349 -41.75 -29.36 -6.54
N VAL A 350 -40.89 -29.17 -5.55
CA VAL A 350 -40.03 -27.98 -5.45
C VAL A 350 -39.04 -27.91 -6.61
N VAL A 351 -38.44 -29.04 -6.99
CA VAL A 351 -37.52 -29.10 -8.15
C VAL A 351 -38.26 -28.75 -9.44
N ALA A 352 -39.45 -29.33 -9.68
CA ALA A 352 -40.23 -29.01 -10.87
C ALA A 352 -40.65 -27.53 -10.93
N ALA A 353 -41.01 -26.94 -9.79
CA ALA A 353 -41.34 -25.51 -9.71
C ALA A 353 -40.12 -24.62 -9.97
N LEU A 354 -38.95 -24.99 -9.45
CA LEU A 354 -37.70 -24.27 -9.69
C LEU A 354 -37.25 -24.38 -11.15
N ASP A 355 -37.34 -25.57 -11.76
CA ASP A 355 -37.02 -25.77 -13.18
C ASP A 355 -37.94 -24.93 -14.07
N ALA A 356 -39.24 -24.91 -13.78
CA ALA A 356 -40.20 -24.05 -14.49
C ALA A 356 -39.86 -22.56 -14.33
N ALA A 357 -39.50 -22.12 -13.13
CA ALA A 357 -39.11 -20.73 -12.87
C ALA A 357 -37.82 -20.32 -13.61
N LEU A 358 -36.84 -21.22 -13.69
CA LEU A 358 -35.58 -20.99 -14.39
C LEU A 358 -35.76 -20.98 -15.92
N GLU A 359 -36.57 -21.89 -16.47
CA GLU A 359 -36.79 -22.03 -17.91
C GLU A 359 -37.78 -21.02 -18.49
N ARG A 360 -38.84 -20.70 -17.74
CA ARG A 360 -40.01 -19.95 -18.23
C ARG A 360 -40.12 -18.55 -17.63
N ASP A 361 -39.17 -18.16 -16.77
CA ASP A 361 -39.16 -16.87 -16.06
C ASP A 361 -40.44 -16.63 -15.24
N GLU A 362 -41.00 -17.72 -14.70
CA GLU A 362 -42.17 -17.68 -13.84
C GLU A 362 -41.73 -17.40 -12.38
N PRO A 363 -42.55 -16.68 -11.58
CA PRO A 363 -42.23 -16.48 -10.17
C PRO A 363 -42.23 -17.82 -9.45
N PHE A 364 -41.14 -18.13 -8.75
CA PHE A 364 -41.08 -19.26 -7.85
C PHE A 364 -41.77 -18.87 -6.55
N GLU A 365 -42.81 -19.61 -6.14
CA GLU A 365 -43.45 -19.47 -4.84
C GLU A 365 -43.90 -20.84 -4.36
N GLU A 366 -43.19 -21.37 -3.36
CA GLU A 366 -43.41 -22.72 -2.87
C GLU A 366 -43.39 -22.76 -1.35
N VAL A 367 -44.22 -23.65 -0.80
CA VAL A 367 -44.24 -23.99 0.62
C VAL A 367 -43.84 -25.45 0.76
N PHE A 368 -42.79 -25.73 1.53
CA PHE A 368 -42.24 -27.07 1.69
C PHE A 368 -41.68 -27.29 3.09
N ARG A 369 -41.55 -28.57 3.47
CA ARG A 369 -40.96 -28.97 4.74
C ARG A 369 -39.45 -29.15 4.60
N VAL A 370 -38.70 -28.58 5.52
CA VAL A 370 -37.25 -28.74 5.62
C VAL A 370 -36.91 -29.55 6.87
N VAL A 371 -36.03 -30.53 6.71
CA VAL A 371 -35.47 -31.37 7.76
C VAL A 371 -34.23 -30.67 8.32
N ARG A 372 -34.28 -30.27 9.58
CA ARG A 372 -33.12 -29.72 10.29
C ARG A 372 -32.11 -30.84 10.64
N PRO A 373 -30.83 -30.50 10.90
CA PRO A 373 -29.83 -31.50 11.31
C PRO A 373 -30.19 -32.27 12.58
N ASP A 374 -31.00 -31.67 13.46
CA ASP A 374 -31.55 -32.31 14.67
C ASP A 374 -32.71 -33.30 14.39
N GLY A 375 -33.13 -33.43 13.12
CA GLY A 375 -34.23 -34.28 12.66
C GLY A 375 -35.62 -33.64 12.79
N SER A 376 -35.73 -32.41 13.29
CA SER A 376 -37.01 -31.70 13.36
C SER A 376 -37.45 -31.17 11.99
N LEU A 377 -38.77 -31.04 11.80
CA LEU A 377 -39.35 -30.51 10.57
C LEU A 377 -39.82 -29.07 10.78
N ILE A 378 -39.43 -28.18 9.87
CA ILE A 378 -39.97 -26.83 9.78
C ILE A 378 -40.67 -26.61 8.45
N CYS A 379 -41.72 -25.80 8.45
CA CYS A 379 -42.41 -25.40 7.24
C CYS A 379 -41.85 -24.06 6.76
N VAL A 380 -41.45 -23.99 5.50
CA VAL A 380 -40.79 -22.83 4.92
C VAL A 380 -41.57 -22.39 3.69
N SER A 381 -41.84 -21.09 3.61
CA SER A 381 -42.28 -20.44 2.38
C SER A 381 -41.06 -19.79 1.73
N ALA A 382 -40.78 -20.17 0.48
CA ALA A 382 -39.74 -19.55 -0.33
C ALA A 382 -40.35 -18.95 -1.59
N ARG A 383 -39.92 -17.75 -1.92
CA ARG A 383 -40.38 -17.02 -3.10
C ARG A 383 -39.22 -16.29 -3.76
N GLY A 384 -39.15 -16.34 -5.08
CA GLY A 384 -38.04 -15.79 -5.85
C GLY A 384 -38.36 -15.62 -7.32
N GLY A 385 -37.44 -15.00 -8.04
CA GLY A 385 -37.57 -14.74 -9.47
C GLY A 385 -36.23 -14.47 -10.12
N MET A 386 -36.21 -14.48 -11.46
CA MET A 386 -35.00 -14.22 -12.21
C MET A 386 -34.69 -12.72 -12.22
N MET A 387 -33.50 -12.37 -11.74
CA MET A 387 -32.90 -11.05 -11.95
C MET A 387 -31.99 -11.13 -13.17
N ARG A 388 -32.45 -10.54 -14.27
CA ARG A 388 -31.69 -10.43 -15.52
C ARG A 388 -30.65 -9.32 -15.41
N ALA A 389 -29.41 -9.64 -15.71
CA ALA A 389 -28.31 -8.68 -15.70
C ALA A 389 -27.97 -8.22 -17.13
N LYS A 390 -26.93 -7.38 -17.27
CA LYS A 390 -26.49 -6.88 -18.58
C LYS A 390 -25.86 -7.98 -19.44
N SER A 391 -25.33 -9.02 -18.81
CA SER A 391 -24.77 -10.21 -19.45
C SER A 391 -25.52 -11.45 -18.97
N PRO A 392 -25.84 -12.43 -19.84
CA PRO A 392 -26.50 -13.67 -19.44
C PRO A 392 -25.76 -14.48 -18.36
N GLN A 393 -24.45 -14.28 -18.23
CA GLN A 393 -23.63 -14.93 -17.18
C GLN A 393 -23.78 -14.27 -15.79
N GLU A 394 -24.34 -13.06 -15.76
CA GLU A 394 -24.62 -12.30 -14.55
C GLU A 394 -26.08 -12.46 -14.10
N ASP A 395 -26.89 -13.24 -14.83
CA ASP A 395 -28.24 -13.57 -14.40
C ASP A 395 -28.18 -14.29 -13.04
N ARG A 396 -29.07 -13.88 -12.13
CA ARG A 396 -29.18 -14.45 -10.78
C ARG A 396 -30.62 -14.76 -10.46
N PHE A 397 -30.87 -15.94 -9.93
CA PHE A 397 -32.20 -16.28 -9.43
C PHE A 397 -32.24 -15.96 -7.94
N ILE A 398 -32.93 -14.89 -7.56
CA ILE A 398 -32.91 -14.36 -6.19
C ILE A 398 -34.27 -14.46 -5.54
N GLY A 399 -34.29 -14.63 -4.23
CA GLY A 399 -35.53 -14.72 -3.48
C GLY A 399 -35.37 -14.55 -1.99
N VAL A 400 -36.50 -14.66 -1.30
CA VAL A 400 -36.58 -14.69 0.15
C VAL A 400 -37.27 -15.96 0.62
N ALA A 401 -36.83 -16.50 1.74
CA ALA A 401 -37.43 -17.63 2.42
C ALA A 401 -37.69 -17.29 3.89
N TYR A 402 -38.75 -17.84 4.47
CA TYR A 402 -39.08 -17.62 5.88
C TYR A 402 -39.85 -18.80 6.47
N GLU A 403 -39.67 -19.02 7.76
CA GLU A 403 -40.36 -20.07 8.50
C GLU A 403 -41.82 -19.69 8.74
N LEU A 404 -42.74 -20.58 8.37
CA LEU A 404 -44.17 -20.47 8.68
C LEU A 404 -44.41 -20.99 10.09
N SER A 405 -44.91 -20.12 10.96
CA SER A 405 -45.37 -20.55 12.30
C SER A 405 -46.55 -21.52 12.19
N ALA A 406 -46.69 -22.44 13.14
CA ALA A 406 -47.76 -23.45 13.19
C ALA A 406 -49.20 -22.88 13.08
N ARG A 407 -49.40 -21.58 13.32
CA ARG A 407 -50.71 -20.90 13.12
C ARG A 407 -51.06 -20.61 11.66
N ASN A 408 -50.08 -20.60 10.76
CA ASN A 408 -50.24 -20.22 9.36
C ASN A 408 -50.16 -21.41 8.39
N ALA A 409 -50.02 -22.64 8.92
CA ALA A 409 -49.85 -23.87 8.14
C ALA A 409 -51.16 -24.66 7.97
N ALA A 410 -52.31 -24.05 8.25
CA ALA A 410 -53.63 -24.68 8.26
C ALA A 410 -54.44 -24.39 6.98
#